data_AF-A0A0C4F336-F1
#
_entry.id   AF-A0A0C4F336-F1
#
_cell.length_a   1.000
_cell.length_b   1.000
_cell.length_c   1.000
_cell.angle_alpha   90.00
_cell.angle_beta   90.00
_cell.angle_gamma   90.00
#
_symmetry.space_group_name_H-M   'P 1'
#
loop_
_entity.id
_entity.type
_entity.pdbx_description
1 polymer ?
#
loop_
_entity_poly.entity_id
_entity_poly.type
_entity_poly.pdbx_seq_one_letter_code
_entity_poly.pdbx_strand_id
1 'polypeptide(L)'
;MPCAGSARRRKPARRPLLGQLRLPARLARLLSAHALALAALLLLLLLGYWLFNTALILFRFKIADGLLSAGWVGVGLKIRKPPLIFVHSSQAAAVLWESNKMASSSGHQLGLRYWTIGPGYTNQTAPLSPTQERLLKRATGKIAAVRRTRPEGDNGWRRWVHSALLEDLQPGTTYAYEIVLLSSHFSNHDPHPANQFEMVRKTYSKHRFTWHGVDPIHLSHGLHRISETSVTSSSPSDVLHIVVIGDNQFGIANHHIPTPAKPNMIFHLGDAVQDVHNLKQWQTDFWDPLTFKNKVASEIPIVYARGNHDFDPTGHNLYSGGLPKVQVGEMNRTQTAKLNSNAALEIPGIAEADKSYTTFDIHERDPQARGTYFAYSPHPRVRVIVCDSNLEPTRKVSPHSTLTEVDEHERWLLWEMARPEWKEASIRIIIIHVPPFVEFWEKQMWTQGHESACNYVAGQYFEPESSAGIPVELKKMARTQNRQVYDPLNPQTDHGVVYVVSGGAGGVLDEERVEEWGFYERTVTKEFHFNHLLLDMSRTLSSKEEWNQDWEDSKNKRIHFKEKKLRVYKLIGSQLVCQGPIDVDTHDGQKKSQVWEAGHYSATDRLIWSTRSSDGRLLDRFIIEADSCR
;
A
#
# COMPACT_ATOMS: atom_id res chain seq x y z
N MET A 1 -25.32 -68.31 -59.08
CA MET A 1 -24.29 -69.30 -59.44
C MET A 1 -23.56 -68.78 -60.67
N PRO A 2 -22.25 -69.04 -60.90
CA PRO A 2 -21.12 -69.30 -59.98
C PRO A 2 -20.39 -67.96 -59.64
N CYS A 3 -19.18 -67.81 -59.05
CA CYS A 3 -18.32 -68.68 -58.22
C CYS A 3 -17.41 -67.82 -57.27
N ALA A 4 -16.28 -68.40 -56.83
CA ALA A 4 -15.15 -67.84 -56.04
C ALA A 4 -14.47 -66.57 -56.61
N GLY A 5 -13.67 -65.80 -55.86
CA GLY A 5 -13.23 -65.94 -54.46
C GLY A 5 -11.74 -65.63 -54.28
N SER A 6 -11.39 -64.62 -53.45
CA SER A 6 -10.00 -64.33 -53.07
C SER A 6 -9.96 -63.62 -51.71
N ALA A 7 -9.13 -64.10 -50.79
CA ALA A 7 -9.10 -63.65 -49.39
C ALA A 7 -7.86 -62.80 -49.09
N ARG A 8 -8.05 -61.65 -48.43
CA ARG A 8 -6.97 -60.92 -47.74
C ARG A 8 -7.23 -60.86 -46.24
N ARG A 9 -6.37 -61.54 -45.46
CA ARG A 9 -6.33 -61.52 -43.99
C ARG A 9 -6.25 -60.07 -43.47
N ARG A 10 -7.18 -59.67 -42.60
CA ARG A 10 -7.00 -58.55 -41.66
C ARG A 10 -6.74 -59.10 -40.25
N LYS A 11 -5.79 -58.48 -39.53
CA LYS A 11 -5.44 -58.84 -38.14
C LYS A 11 -6.58 -58.42 -37.19
N PRO A 12 -6.90 -59.19 -36.13
CA PRO A 12 -7.90 -58.80 -35.15
C PRO A 12 -7.39 -57.66 -34.25
N ALA A 13 -8.26 -56.69 -33.96
CA ALA A 13 -7.98 -55.61 -33.02
C ALA A 13 -7.96 -56.13 -31.58
N ARG A 14 -6.93 -55.74 -30.80
CA ARG A 14 -6.89 -56.00 -29.35
C ARG A 14 -7.89 -55.11 -28.63
N ARG A 15 -8.90 -55.70 -27.99
CA ARG A 15 -9.72 -55.01 -26.97
C ARG A 15 -8.88 -54.82 -25.70
N PRO A 16 -8.99 -53.68 -24.98
CA PRO A 16 -8.32 -53.51 -23.70
C PRO A 16 -8.99 -54.37 -22.62
N LEU A 17 -8.22 -55.28 -22.04
CA LEU A 17 -8.57 -56.03 -20.83
C LEU A 17 -8.32 -55.14 -19.60
N LEU A 18 -9.32 -54.35 -19.22
CA LEU A 18 -9.43 -53.76 -17.89
C LEU A 18 -10.71 -54.29 -17.25
N GLY A 19 -10.56 -55.45 -16.58
CA GLY A 19 -11.66 -56.12 -15.90
C GLY A 19 -12.19 -55.30 -14.73
N GLN A 20 -13.52 -55.26 -14.57
CA GLN A 20 -14.16 -54.70 -13.40
C GLN A 20 -13.80 -55.53 -12.16
N LEU A 21 -12.77 -55.12 -11.41
CA LEU A 21 -12.53 -55.58 -10.03
C LEU A 21 -13.64 -55.01 -9.13
N ARG A 22 -14.81 -55.66 -9.15
CA ARG A 22 -15.89 -55.39 -8.20
C ARG A 22 -15.47 -55.90 -6.82
N LEU A 23 -14.88 -55.03 -6.01
CA LEU A 23 -14.67 -55.27 -4.58
C LEU A 23 -15.99 -55.76 -3.95
N PRO A 24 -15.99 -56.86 -3.17
CA PRO A 24 -17.21 -57.38 -2.58
C PRO A 24 -17.82 -56.33 -1.65
N ALA A 25 -19.15 -56.13 -1.75
CA ALA A 25 -19.83 -54.98 -1.17
C ALA A 25 -19.65 -54.83 0.37
N ARG A 26 -19.35 -55.92 1.09
CA ARG A 26 -18.99 -55.88 2.52
C ARG A 26 -17.63 -55.20 2.77
N LEU A 27 -16.63 -55.45 1.92
CA LEU A 27 -15.30 -54.84 2.01
C LEU A 27 -15.38 -53.34 1.68
N ALA A 28 -16.17 -52.97 0.67
CA ALA A 28 -16.43 -51.57 0.34
C ALA A 28 -17.10 -50.81 1.50
N ARG A 29 -18.09 -51.41 2.19
CA ARG A 29 -18.73 -50.83 3.38
C ARG A 29 -17.79 -50.73 4.59
N LEU A 30 -16.93 -51.72 4.80
CA LEU A 30 -15.92 -51.69 5.86
C LEU A 30 -14.89 -50.58 5.60
N LEU A 31 -14.38 -50.47 4.38
CA LEU A 31 -13.46 -49.39 3.98
C LEU A 31 -14.11 -48.01 4.11
N SER A 32 -15.39 -47.85 3.73
CA SER A 32 -16.10 -46.57 3.90
C SER A 32 -16.34 -46.21 5.37
N ALA A 33 -16.62 -47.20 6.24
CA ALA A 33 -16.79 -46.96 7.67
C ALA A 33 -15.47 -46.53 8.34
N HIS A 34 -14.34 -47.15 7.98
CA HIS A 34 -13.02 -46.74 8.49
C HIS A 34 -12.60 -45.36 7.93
N ALA A 35 -12.90 -45.07 6.67
CA ALA A 35 -12.66 -43.75 6.09
C ALA A 35 -13.50 -42.64 6.77
N LEU A 36 -14.76 -42.91 7.09
CA LEU A 36 -15.63 -41.99 7.85
C LEU A 36 -15.12 -41.78 9.28
N ALA A 37 -14.69 -42.85 9.97
CA ALA A 37 -14.11 -42.75 11.30
C ALA A 37 -12.80 -41.94 11.30
N LEU A 38 -11.94 -42.14 10.31
CA LEU A 38 -10.70 -41.37 10.13
C LEU A 38 -10.99 -39.90 9.82
N ALA A 39 -11.96 -39.62 8.95
CA ALA A 39 -12.39 -38.25 8.64
C ALA A 39 -13.00 -37.54 9.86
N ALA A 40 -13.80 -38.23 10.67
CA ALA A 40 -14.35 -37.70 11.91
C ALA A 40 -13.26 -37.43 12.96
N LEU A 41 -12.26 -38.32 13.07
CA LEU A 41 -11.10 -38.11 13.95
C LEU A 41 -10.27 -36.91 13.49
N LEU A 42 -10.00 -36.77 12.18
CA LEU A 42 -9.32 -35.60 11.62
C LEU A 42 -10.11 -34.31 11.86
N LEU A 43 -11.44 -34.32 11.69
CA LEU A 43 -12.30 -33.18 12.00
C LEU A 43 -12.23 -32.79 13.49
N LEU A 44 -12.26 -33.76 14.41
CA LEU A 44 -12.13 -33.52 15.84
C LEU A 44 -10.74 -32.99 16.24
N LEU A 45 -9.67 -33.48 15.60
CA LEU A 45 -8.32 -32.97 15.80
C LEU A 45 -8.16 -31.54 15.27
N LEU A 46 -8.75 -31.23 14.10
CA LEU A 46 -8.78 -29.88 13.55
C LEU A 46 -9.60 -28.92 14.42
N LEU A 47 -10.76 -29.35 14.91
CA LEU A 47 -11.60 -28.58 15.84
C LEU A 47 -10.88 -28.33 17.17
N GLY A 48 -10.23 -29.37 17.74
CA GLY A 48 -9.44 -29.27 18.96
C GLY A 48 -8.23 -28.34 18.80
N TYR A 49 -7.53 -28.43 17.67
CA TYR A 49 -6.43 -27.51 17.32
C TYR A 49 -6.93 -26.06 17.15
N TRP A 50 -8.07 -25.85 16.50
CA TRP A 50 -8.68 -24.53 16.34
C TRP A 50 -9.10 -23.93 17.69
N LEU A 51 -9.84 -24.70 18.51
CA LEU A 51 -10.24 -24.29 19.87
C LEU A 51 -9.03 -23.98 20.76
N PHE A 52 -8.01 -24.84 20.74
CA PHE A 52 -6.79 -24.64 21.52
C PHE A 52 -6.04 -23.37 21.10
N ASN A 53 -5.88 -23.12 19.79
CA ASN A 53 -5.24 -21.88 19.31
C ASN A 53 -6.06 -20.65 19.70
N THR A 54 -7.38 -20.66 19.49
CA THR A 54 -8.25 -19.55 19.89
C THR A 54 -8.20 -19.31 21.39
N ALA A 55 -8.19 -20.36 22.21
CA ALA A 55 -8.02 -20.25 23.66
C ALA A 55 -6.64 -19.70 24.05
N LEU A 56 -5.56 -20.14 23.42
CA LEU A 56 -4.19 -19.68 23.68
C LEU A 56 -4.00 -18.20 23.28
N ILE A 57 -4.61 -17.79 22.16
CA ILE A 57 -4.73 -16.42 21.70
C ILE A 57 -5.47 -15.56 22.74
N LEU A 58 -6.68 -15.95 23.15
CA LEU A 58 -7.47 -15.25 24.17
C LEU A 58 -6.79 -15.20 25.55
N PHE A 59 -6.13 -16.29 25.95
CA PHE A 59 -5.35 -16.39 27.20
C PHE A 59 -4.16 -15.42 27.16
N ARG A 60 -3.37 -15.42 26.09
CA ARG A 60 -2.29 -14.46 25.88
C ARG A 60 -2.82 -13.02 25.94
N PHE A 61 -3.93 -12.71 25.28
CA PHE A 61 -4.48 -11.36 25.26
C PHE A 61 -5.00 -10.92 26.63
N LYS A 62 -6.04 -11.58 27.16
CA LYS A 62 -6.69 -11.10 28.40
C LYS A 62 -5.78 -11.19 29.62
N ILE A 63 -4.94 -12.23 29.70
CA ILE A 63 -4.12 -12.47 30.89
C ILE A 63 -2.74 -11.84 30.76
N ALA A 64 -2.00 -11.98 29.65
CA ALA A 64 -0.66 -11.36 29.58
C ALA A 64 -0.72 -9.83 29.48
N ASP A 65 -1.61 -9.26 28.66
CA ASP A 65 -1.80 -7.80 28.59
C ASP A 65 -2.41 -7.25 29.88
N GLY A 66 -3.35 -7.98 30.49
CA GLY A 66 -3.93 -7.65 31.79
C GLY A 66 -2.88 -7.64 32.92
N LEU A 67 -2.12 -8.72 33.08
CA LEU A 67 -1.06 -8.84 34.08
C LEU A 67 0.11 -7.87 33.84
N LEU A 68 0.41 -7.46 32.60
CA LEU A 68 1.38 -6.40 32.30
C LEU A 68 0.84 -5.01 32.63
N SER A 69 -0.44 -4.74 32.35
CA SER A 69 -1.09 -3.45 32.63
C SER A 69 -1.30 -3.24 34.13
N ALA A 70 -1.79 -4.25 34.84
CA ALA A 70 -1.82 -4.29 36.30
C ALA A 70 -0.42 -4.54 36.91
N GLY A 71 0.60 -4.87 36.09
CA GLY A 71 2.00 -5.10 36.44
C GLY A 71 2.26 -6.15 37.51
N TRP A 72 1.40 -7.17 37.58
CA TRP A 72 1.64 -8.43 38.29
C TRP A 72 2.77 -9.23 37.62
N VAL A 73 2.97 -9.01 36.31
CA VAL A 73 4.07 -9.58 35.53
C VAL A 73 4.85 -8.43 34.87
N GLY A 74 6.18 -8.56 34.79
CA GLY A 74 7.03 -7.56 34.12
C GLY A 74 7.89 -6.72 35.05
N VAL A 75 8.63 -7.36 35.96
CA VAL A 75 9.71 -6.74 36.76
C VAL A 75 10.89 -6.38 35.85
N GLY A 76 10.72 -5.32 35.05
CA GLY A 76 11.71 -4.87 34.08
C GLY A 76 11.06 -4.20 32.86
N LEU A 77 11.90 -3.55 32.04
CA LEU A 77 11.49 -2.95 30.78
C LEU A 77 11.33 -4.04 29.70
N LYS A 78 10.15 -4.09 29.08
CA LYS A 78 9.77 -5.01 28.01
C LYS A 78 9.05 -4.25 26.88
N ILE A 79 9.29 -4.68 25.65
CA ILE A 79 8.49 -4.29 24.48
C ILE A 79 7.14 -5.04 24.56
N ARG A 80 6.03 -4.32 24.35
CA ARG A 80 4.65 -4.83 24.36
C ARG A 80 4.16 -5.05 22.93
N LYS A 81 4.19 -3.97 22.14
CA LYS A 81 3.96 -3.97 20.70
C LYS A 81 5.31 -3.94 19.97
N PRO A 82 5.66 -4.94 19.15
CA PRO A 82 6.84 -4.90 18.26
C PRO A 82 6.81 -3.67 17.35
N PRO A 83 7.92 -3.24 16.74
CA PRO A 83 7.89 -2.08 15.86
C PRO A 83 7.05 -2.31 14.60
N LEU A 84 6.30 -1.29 14.19
CA LEU A 84 5.74 -1.14 12.83
C LEU A 84 6.40 0.05 12.14
N ILE A 85 6.38 0.04 10.80
CA ILE A 85 7.02 1.05 9.95
C ILE A 85 5.93 1.72 9.12
N PHE A 86 5.69 3.01 9.35
CA PHE A 86 4.76 3.82 8.57
C PHE A 86 5.53 4.66 7.54
N VAL A 87 5.03 4.71 6.31
CA VAL A 87 5.53 5.62 5.27
C VAL A 87 5.08 7.05 5.60
N HIS A 88 6.00 8.00 5.54
CA HIS A 88 5.76 9.41 5.88
C HIS A 88 6.15 10.39 4.77
N SER A 89 7.05 10.02 3.88
CA SER A 89 7.30 10.70 2.60
C SER A 89 7.99 9.72 1.65
N SER A 90 8.50 10.17 0.50
CA SER A 90 9.33 9.31 -0.35
C SER A 90 10.76 9.08 0.19
N GLN A 91 11.18 9.80 1.24
CA GLN A 91 12.50 9.64 1.90
C GLN A 91 12.40 9.48 3.43
N ALA A 92 11.21 9.37 4.00
CA ALA A 92 11.02 9.31 5.45
C ALA A 92 10.00 8.26 5.90
N ALA A 93 10.31 7.60 7.02
CA ALA A 93 9.46 6.59 7.65
C ALA A 93 9.39 6.79 9.17
N ALA A 94 8.21 6.61 9.76
CA ALA A 94 8.03 6.59 11.20
C ALA A 94 8.05 5.14 11.73
N VAL A 95 8.94 4.83 12.67
CA VAL A 95 8.94 3.53 13.36
C VAL A 95 8.30 3.66 14.73
N LEU A 96 7.21 2.94 14.96
CA LEU A 96 6.39 3.02 16.18
C LEU A 96 6.42 1.72 16.97
N TRP A 97 6.63 1.78 18.29
CA TRP A 97 6.55 0.62 19.20
C TRP A 97 6.05 0.99 20.61
N GLU A 98 5.59 0.00 21.39
CA GLU A 98 5.10 0.21 22.77
C GLU A 98 6.00 -0.51 23.79
N SER A 99 6.28 0.10 24.94
CA SER A 99 6.91 -0.55 26.10
C SER A 99 6.06 -0.46 27.37
N ASN A 100 6.34 -1.30 28.35
CA ASN A 100 5.64 -1.32 29.65
C ASN A 100 6.15 -0.27 30.67
N LYS A 101 7.23 0.46 30.36
CA LYS A 101 7.86 1.45 31.25
C LYS A 101 8.55 2.54 30.44
N MET A 102 8.51 3.77 30.95
CA MET A 102 9.51 4.80 30.62
C MET A 102 10.84 4.32 31.19
N ALA A 103 11.87 4.19 30.37
CA ALA A 103 13.19 3.77 30.85
C ALA A 103 13.86 4.85 31.76
N SER A 104 13.39 6.10 31.66
CA SER A 104 13.96 7.29 32.32
C SER A 104 13.96 7.23 33.84
N SER A 105 13.03 6.51 34.47
CA SER A 105 12.99 6.34 35.94
C SER A 105 14.17 5.54 36.51
N SER A 106 15.06 5.05 35.64
CA SER A 106 16.31 4.36 36.00
C SER A 106 17.55 4.98 35.33
N GLY A 107 17.44 6.19 34.75
CA GLY A 107 18.54 6.79 33.98
C GLY A 107 18.86 6.04 32.68
N HIS A 108 17.87 5.39 32.06
CA HIS A 108 18.04 4.73 30.77
C HIS A 108 17.04 5.29 29.76
N GLN A 109 17.28 5.11 28.46
CA GLN A 109 16.31 5.51 27.43
C GLN A 109 16.14 4.39 26.39
N LEU A 110 14.90 4.16 25.93
CA LEU A 110 14.71 3.40 24.70
C LEU A 110 15.04 4.32 23.53
N GLY A 111 15.97 3.87 22.70
CA GLY A 111 16.35 4.49 21.44
C GLY A 111 16.07 3.54 20.26
N LEU A 112 16.14 4.08 19.05
CA LEU A 112 16.23 3.31 17.82
C LEU A 112 17.55 3.66 17.15
N ARG A 113 18.32 2.64 16.77
CA ARG A 113 19.48 2.81 15.87
C ARG A 113 19.22 2.11 14.54
N TYR A 114 19.67 2.70 13.44
CA TYR A 114 19.53 2.15 12.10
C TYR A 114 20.80 2.34 11.30
N TRP A 115 21.03 1.50 10.29
CA TRP A 115 22.18 1.57 9.41
C TRP A 115 21.85 0.98 8.04
N THR A 116 22.57 1.43 7.02
CA THR A 116 22.43 0.95 5.65
C THR A 116 23.07 -0.43 5.51
N ILE A 117 22.38 -1.36 4.84
CA ILE A 117 22.97 -2.63 4.40
C ILE A 117 23.48 -2.49 2.95
N GLY A 118 22.68 -1.86 2.09
CA GLY A 118 22.98 -1.64 0.68
C GLY A 118 21.73 -1.77 -0.21
N PRO A 119 21.84 -1.50 -1.52
CA PRO A 119 20.75 -1.66 -2.47
C PRO A 119 20.38 -3.14 -2.66
N GLY A 120 19.09 -3.44 -2.81
CA GLY A 120 18.61 -4.75 -3.28
C GLY A 120 18.96 -5.97 -2.41
N TYR A 121 19.24 -5.79 -1.11
CA TYR A 121 19.67 -6.89 -0.22
C TYR A 121 18.55 -7.89 0.13
N THR A 122 17.37 -7.78 -0.49
CA THR A 122 16.21 -8.66 -0.29
C THR A 122 16.48 -10.12 -0.64
N ASN A 123 17.37 -10.39 -1.60
CA ASN A 123 17.60 -11.73 -2.15
C ASN A 123 18.80 -12.48 -1.54
N GLN A 124 19.57 -11.87 -0.63
CA GLN A 124 20.63 -12.58 0.10
C GLN A 124 20.06 -13.23 1.36
N THR A 125 19.78 -14.54 1.28
CA THR A 125 19.40 -15.38 2.44
C THR A 125 20.53 -15.53 3.46
N ALA A 126 21.78 -15.23 3.08
CA ALA A 126 22.93 -15.24 3.97
C ALA A 126 22.85 -14.06 4.97
N PRO A 127 22.91 -14.30 6.29
CA PRO A 127 23.04 -13.21 7.25
C PRO A 127 24.43 -12.58 7.12
N LEU A 128 24.49 -11.24 7.15
CA LEU A 128 25.74 -10.48 7.35
C LEU A 128 26.58 -11.10 8.46
N SER A 129 27.88 -11.29 8.20
CA SER A 129 28.81 -11.70 9.25
C SER A 129 28.90 -10.62 10.34
N PRO A 130 29.19 -10.99 11.61
CA PRO A 130 29.34 -10.02 12.70
C PRO A 130 30.35 -8.91 12.39
N THR A 131 31.41 -9.22 11.64
CA THR A 131 32.42 -8.25 11.19
C THR A 131 31.87 -7.27 10.17
N GLN A 132 31.19 -7.74 9.11
CA GLN A 132 30.54 -6.87 8.11
C GLN A 132 29.50 -5.97 8.77
N GLU A 133 28.67 -6.51 9.65
CA GLU A 133 27.66 -5.73 10.35
C GLU A 133 28.27 -4.68 11.28
N ARG A 134 29.37 -4.99 11.98
CA ARG A 134 30.11 -4.03 12.81
C ARG A 134 30.72 -2.89 11.97
N LEU A 135 31.22 -3.20 10.77
CA LEU A 135 31.73 -2.19 9.84
C LEU A 135 30.61 -1.30 9.31
N LEU A 136 29.49 -1.88 8.82
CA LEU A 136 28.33 -1.12 8.34
C LEU A 136 27.72 -0.22 9.42
N LYS A 137 27.59 -0.73 10.65
CA LYS A 137 27.15 0.06 11.83
C LYS A 137 28.07 1.24 12.12
N ARG A 138 29.39 1.09 11.96
CA ARG A 138 30.37 2.18 12.16
C ARG A 138 30.38 3.19 11.01
N ALA A 139 30.15 2.73 9.78
CA ALA A 139 30.25 3.57 8.57
C ALA A 139 28.95 4.33 8.24
N THR A 140 27.79 3.74 8.51
CA THR A 140 26.47 4.26 8.07
C THR A 140 25.43 4.34 9.20
N GLY A 141 25.84 4.06 10.43
CA GLY A 141 24.94 4.00 11.56
C GLY A 141 24.47 5.38 12.03
N LYS A 142 23.16 5.53 12.18
CA LYS A 142 22.48 6.67 12.78
C LYS A 142 21.70 6.23 14.04
N ILE A 143 21.55 7.11 15.02
CA ILE A 143 20.56 6.98 16.10
C ILE A 143 19.42 7.96 15.82
N ALA A 144 18.19 7.45 15.75
CA ALA A 144 17.02 8.27 15.47
C ALA A 144 16.53 8.98 16.73
N ALA A 145 16.03 10.22 16.57
CA ALA A 145 15.36 10.94 17.64
C ALA A 145 14.05 10.23 18.01
N VAL A 146 13.89 9.85 19.28
CA VAL A 146 12.71 9.10 19.74
C VAL A 146 11.77 10.00 20.54
N ARG A 147 10.63 10.35 19.93
CA ARG A 147 9.50 10.98 20.63
C ARG A 147 8.78 9.92 21.47
N ARG A 148 8.36 10.29 22.68
CA ARG A 148 7.77 9.37 23.65
C ARG A 148 6.53 10.00 24.25
N THR A 149 5.41 9.30 24.19
CA THR A 149 4.14 9.73 24.78
C THR A 149 3.56 8.61 25.63
N ARG A 150 2.60 8.96 26.49
CA ARG A 150 1.65 7.97 26.99
C ARG A 150 0.56 7.81 25.93
N PRO A 151 0.09 6.60 25.65
CA PRO A 151 -1.09 6.43 24.83
C PRO A 151 -2.32 6.95 25.59
N GLU A 152 -3.24 7.55 24.85
CA GLU A 152 -4.52 8.02 25.40
C GLU A 152 -5.49 6.85 25.61
N GLY A 153 -6.37 6.96 26.60
CA GLY A 153 -7.36 5.92 26.92
C GLY A 153 -7.04 5.03 28.11
N ASP A 154 -7.96 4.10 28.38
CA ASP A 154 -8.01 3.33 29.61
C ASP A 154 -6.79 2.44 29.85
N ASN A 155 -6.33 2.39 31.10
CA ASN A 155 -5.19 1.59 31.55
C ASN A 155 -3.83 1.95 30.90
N GLY A 156 -3.70 3.14 30.29
CA GLY A 156 -2.46 3.63 29.67
C GLY A 156 -1.26 3.88 30.61
N TRP A 157 -1.47 3.92 31.93
CA TRP A 157 -0.45 4.33 32.92
C TRP A 157 0.85 3.48 32.95
N ARG A 158 0.80 2.21 32.50
CA ARG A 158 1.96 1.32 32.29
C ARG A 158 2.22 1.01 30.82
N ARG A 159 1.96 1.99 29.95
CA ARG A 159 2.23 1.94 28.51
C ARG A 159 2.93 3.21 28.09
N TRP A 160 3.92 3.05 27.24
CA TRP A 160 4.70 4.14 26.65
C TRP A 160 4.87 3.86 25.18
N VAL A 161 4.36 4.76 24.36
CA VAL A 161 4.52 4.66 22.91
C VAL A 161 5.74 5.49 22.51
N HIS A 162 6.57 4.90 21.67
CA HIS A 162 7.82 5.49 21.20
C HIS A 162 7.73 5.55 19.69
N SER A 163 7.97 6.72 19.13
CA SER A 163 8.05 6.95 17.69
C SER A 163 9.41 7.51 17.33
N ALA A 164 10.00 7.00 16.26
CA ALA A 164 11.27 7.48 15.72
C ALA A 164 11.09 7.80 14.24
N LEU A 165 11.38 9.03 13.85
CA LEU A 165 11.46 9.42 12.45
C LEU A 165 12.81 8.95 11.89
N LEU A 166 12.77 8.25 10.76
CA LEU A 166 13.94 7.91 9.95
C LEU A 166 13.94 8.83 8.73
N GLU A 167 15.00 9.60 8.57
CA GLU A 167 15.17 10.57 7.48
C GLU A 167 16.35 10.18 6.57
N ASP A 168 16.40 10.81 5.40
CA ASP A 168 17.33 10.54 4.30
C ASP A 168 17.28 9.09 3.76
N LEU A 169 16.11 8.44 3.81
CA LEU A 169 15.96 7.07 3.32
C LEU A 169 16.14 7.03 1.80
N GLN A 170 17.17 6.33 1.36
CA GLN A 170 17.59 6.25 -0.03
C GLN A 170 16.74 5.23 -0.82
N PRO A 171 16.40 5.51 -2.08
CA PRO A 171 15.66 4.59 -2.95
C PRO A 171 16.32 3.21 -3.04
N GLY A 172 15.48 2.18 -3.04
CA GLY A 172 15.89 0.78 -3.20
C GLY A 172 16.85 0.21 -2.15
N THR A 173 17.11 0.96 -1.08
CA THR A 173 18.10 0.62 -0.07
C THR A 173 17.48 -0.21 1.04
N THR A 174 18.13 -1.33 1.38
CA THR A 174 17.78 -2.13 2.55
C THR A 174 18.44 -1.56 3.80
N TYR A 175 17.63 -1.26 4.81
CA TYR A 175 18.05 -0.79 6.12
C TYR A 175 17.89 -1.90 7.15
N ALA A 176 18.80 -1.94 8.12
CA ALA A 176 18.62 -2.68 9.36
C ALA A 176 18.40 -1.68 10.50
N TYR A 177 17.54 -2.04 11.44
CA TYR A 177 17.31 -1.24 12.65
C TYR A 177 17.16 -2.10 13.90
N GLU A 178 17.44 -1.49 15.05
CA GLU A 178 17.38 -2.11 16.37
C GLU A 178 16.71 -1.18 17.37
N ILE A 179 15.80 -1.74 18.17
CA ILE A 179 15.28 -1.09 19.38
C ILE A 179 16.29 -1.36 20.49
N VAL A 180 16.85 -0.31 21.09
CA VAL A 180 18.01 -0.38 21.99
C VAL A 180 17.78 0.34 23.31
N LEU A 181 18.48 -0.11 24.35
CA LEU A 181 18.61 0.59 25.62
C LEU A 181 19.88 1.44 25.62
N LEU A 182 19.72 2.76 25.67
CA LEU A 182 20.80 3.74 25.77
C LEU A 182 21.05 4.10 27.25
N SER A 183 22.28 4.51 27.55
CA SER A 183 22.68 5.08 28.85
C SER A 183 22.13 6.51 29.07
N SER A 184 22.16 6.97 30.31
CA SER A 184 21.63 8.27 30.78
C SER A 184 22.20 9.50 30.08
N HIS A 185 23.43 9.44 29.57
CA HIS A 185 24.17 10.59 29.07
C HIS A 185 23.85 10.98 27.61
N PHE A 186 22.79 10.43 27.03
CA PHE A 186 22.36 10.77 25.68
C PHE A 186 21.75 12.19 25.63
N SER A 187 22.60 13.18 25.39
CA SER A 187 22.22 14.48 24.87
C SER A 187 22.18 14.42 23.34
N ASN A 188 21.14 14.98 22.72
CA ASN A 188 21.05 15.11 21.26
C ASN A 188 22.14 16.03 20.65
N HIS A 189 23.01 16.63 21.47
CA HIS A 189 24.05 17.57 21.05
C HIS A 189 25.49 17.01 21.06
N ASP A 190 25.70 15.70 21.23
CA ASP A 190 27.06 15.12 21.16
C ASP A 190 27.52 14.96 19.69
N PRO A 191 28.50 15.76 19.19
CA PRO A 191 28.82 15.88 17.76
C PRO A 191 29.64 14.71 17.19
N HIS A 192 29.89 13.64 17.96
CA HIS A 192 30.70 12.50 17.54
C HIS A 192 29.89 11.20 17.43
N PRO A 193 29.34 10.87 16.24
CA PRO A 193 28.44 9.72 16.06
C PRO A 193 29.10 8.36 16.35
N ALA A 194 30.42 8.25 16.22
CA ALA A 194 31.16 7.01 16.49
C ALA A 194 31.01 6.50 17.94
N ASN A 195 30.99 7.42 18.93
CA ASN A 195 30.86 7.07 20.35
C ASN A 195 29.43 6.66 20.72
N GLN A 196 28.43 7.11 19.95
CA GLN A 196 27.02 6.85 20.25
C GLN A 196 26.65 5.36 20.13
N PHE A 197 27.37 4.60 19.29
CA PHE A 197 27.14 3.16 19.12
C PHE A 197 27.60 2.30 20.31
N GLU A 198 28.53 2.81 21.12
CA GLU A 198 29.04 2.13 22.32
C GLU A 198 28.16 2.38 23.56
N MET A 199 27.23 3.35 23.49
CA MET A 199 26.24 3.62 24.53
C MET A 199 25.07 2.61 24.59
N VAL A 200 25.01 1.65 23.66
CA VAL A 200 23.97 0.60 23.64
C VAL A 200 24.26 -0.47 24.69
N ARG A 201 23.51 -0.43 25.80
CA ARG A 201 23.58 -1.43 26.88
C ARG A 201 22.89 -2.75 26.53
N LYS A 202 21.84 -2.71 25.70
CA LYS A 202 21.04 -3.87 25.33
C LYS A 202 20.27 -3.64 24.02
N THR A 203 20.25 -4.63 23.13
CA THR A 203 19.29 -4.69 22.01
C THR A 203 18.05 -5.49 22.45
N TYR A 204 16.86 -4.95 22.18
CA TYR A 204 15.56 -5.58 22.47
C TYR A 204 14.99 -6.34 21.28
N SER A 205 15.09 -5.77 20.09
CA SER A 205 14.73 -6.41 18.83
C SER A 205 15.58 -5.86 17.69
N LYS A 206 15.61 -6.59 16.58
CA LYS A 206 16.39 -6.28 15.38
C LYS A 206 15.59 -6.71 14.16
N HIS A 207 15.51 -5.82 13.18
CA HIS A 207 14.65 -5.99 12.00
C HIS A 207 15.35 -5.42 10.76
N ARG A 208 14.80 -5.72 9.57
CA ARG A 208 15.28 -5.20 8.28
C ARG A 208 14.10 -4.84 7.41
N PHE A 209 14.16 -3.72 6.69
CA PHE A 209 13.17 -3.35 5.68
C PHE A 209 13.89 -2.80 4.43
N THR A 210 13.23 -2.86 3.29
CA THR A 210 13.72 -2.21 2.07
C THR A 210 12.86 -0.98 1.82
N TRP A 211 13.52 0.15 1.56
CA TRP A 211 12.85 1.38 1.24
C TRP A 211 12.48 1.40 -0.25
N HIS A 212 11.20 1.56 -0.53
CA HIS A 212 10.66 1.58 -1.89
C HIS A 212 10.35 3.01 -2.38
N GLY A 213 10.65 4.05 -1.58
CA GLY A 213 10.49 5.42 -2.03
C GLY A 213 11.47 5.81 -3.15
N VAL A 214 11.18 6.92 -3.84
CA VAL A 214 12.05 7.55 -4.83
C VAL A 214 12.57 8.90 -4.34
N ASP A 215 13.72 9.34 -4.85
CA ASP A 215 14.28 10.63 -4.47
C ASP A 215 13.43 11.81 -4.98
N PRO A 216 13.36 12.92 -4.23
CA PRO A 216 12.94 14.22 -4.75
C PRO A 216 13.81 14.57 -5.95
N ILE A 217 13.18 15.12 -6.99
CA ILE A 217 13.87 15.42 -8.24
C ILE A 217 14.94 16.48 -7.98
N HIS A 218 16.21 16.11 -8.07
CA HIS A 218 17.31 17.06 -8.08
C HIS A 218 17.37 17.77 -9.45
N LEU A 219 16.47 18.74 -9.64
CA LEU A 219 16.33 19.61 -10.82
C LEU A 219 17.59 20.44 -11.16
N SER A 220 18.68 20.29 -10.41
CA SER A 220 20.00 20.82 -10.74
C SER A 220 20.70 20.11 -11.90
N HIS A 221 20.22 18.93 -12.32
CA HIS A 221 20.81 18.13 -13.42
C HIS A 221 20.07 18.28 -14.76
N GLY A 222 19.65 19.50 -15.10
CA GLY A 222 19.12 19.83 -16.43
C GLY A 222 17.66 19.41 -16.65
N LEU A 223 17.15 19.74 -17.84
CA LEU A 223 15.75 19.66 -18.29
C LEU A 223 15.23 18.23 -18.59
N HIS A 224 15.87 17.18 -18.06
CA HIS A 224 15.45 15.80 -18.32
C HIS A 224 14.18 15.44 -17.53
N ARG A 225 13.17 14.90 -18.22
CA ARG A 225 11.85 14.54 -17.64
C ARG A 225 12.01 13.40 -16.62
N ILE A 226 11.06 13.26 -15.69
CA ILE A 226 11.05 12.13 -14.74
C ILE A 226 10.87 10.82 -15.51
N SER A 227 10.05 10.83 -16.56
CA SER A 227 9.87 9.66 -17.45
C SER A 227 11.06 9.39 -18.37
N GLU A 228 11.85 10.41 -18.72
CA GLU A 228 12.97 10.29 -19.67
C GLU A 228 14.29 10.09 -18.94
N THR A 229 14.75 8.84 -18.88
CA THR A 229 16.18 8.51 -18.75
C THR A 229 16.90 8.99 -17.49
N SER A 230 16.19 9.36 -16.42
CA SER A 230 16.81 9.64 -15.13
C SER A 230 17.43 8.37 -14.51
N VAL A 231 18.70 8.13 -14.87
CA VAL A 231 19.57 7.05 -14.37
C VAL A 231 19.73 7.12 -12.83
N THR A 232 19.36 8.24 -12.21
CA THR A 232 19.39 8.43 -10.75
C THR A 232 18.13 7.95 -10.04
N SER A 233 16.98 7.80 -10.72
CA SER A 233 15.74 7.31 -10.09
C SER A 233 15.65 5.77 -10.06
N SER A 234 16.64 5.12 -9.43
CA SER A 234 16.70 3.66 -9.37
C SER A 234 15.57 3.06 -8.51
N SER A 235 14.49 2.60 -9.14
CA SER A 235 13.55 1.68 -8.48
C SER A 235 14.27 0.37 -8.14
N PRO A 236 14.11 -0.19 -6.93
CA PRO A 236 14.65 -1.52 -6.61
C PRO A 236 13.98 -2.67 -7.35
N SER A 237 12.80 -2.44 -7.94
CA SER A 237 12.01 -3.48 -8.60
C SER A 237 11.03 -2.89 -9.62
N ASP A 238 10.94 -3.57 -10.76
CA ASP A 238 9.86 -3.39 -11.74
C ASP A 238 8.52 -3.94 -11.22
N VAL A 239 8.56 -4.85 -10.23
CA VAL A 239 7.40 -5.57 -9.72
C VAL A 239 7.24 -5.37 -8.22
N LEU A 240 6.08 -4.89 -7.77
CA LEU A 240 5.78 -4.65 -6.34
C LEU A 240 4.50 -5.36 -5.91
N HIS A 241 4.62 -6.22 -4.90
CA HIS A 241 3.52 -6.90 -4.25
C HIS A 241 3.01 -6.07 -3.06
N ILE A 242 1.78 -5.58 -3.16
CA ILE A 242 1.16 -4.74 -2.14
C ILE A 242 -0.09 -5.45 -1.62
N VAL A 243 -0.15 -5.65 -0.31
CA VAL A 243 -1.38 -6.10 0.38
C VAL A 243 -2.21 -4.88 0.71
N VAL A 244 -3.51 -4.93 0.41
CA VAL A 244 -4.44 -3.82 0.69
C VAL A 244 -5.53 -4.31 1.64
N ILE A 245 -5.63 -3.67 2.79
CA ILE A 245 -6.54 -3.98 3.90
C ILE A 245 -7.15 -2.69 4.46
N GLY A 246 -8.31 -2.81 5.08
CA GLY A 246 -9.04 -1.74 5.77
C GLY A 246 -10.25 -2.36 6.46
N ASP A 247 -10.76 -1.68 7.47
CA ASP A 247 -11.93 -2.13 8.24
C ASP A 247 -11.69 -3.54 8.79
N ASN A 248 -10.63 -3.64 9.59
CA ASN A 248 -10.15 -4.86 10.22
C ASN A 248 -10.40 -4.88 11.74
N GLN A 249 -11.31 -4.03 12.22
CA GLN A 249 -11.85 -4.08 13.57
C GLN A 249 -12.30 -5.54 13.86
N PHE A 250 -12.16 -6.02 15.09
CA PHE A 250 -12.44 -7.42 15.47
C PHE A 250 -11.54 -8.50 14.81
N GLY A 251 -10.41 -8.12 14.20
CA GLY A 251 -9.53 -8.96 13.37
C GLY A 251 -8.98 -10.28 13.94
N ILE A 252 -9.21 -10.63 15.22
CA ILE A 252 -8.80 -11.92 15.79
C ILE A 252 -9.36 -13.11 14.98
N ALA A 253 -10.61 -13.03 14.51
CA ALA A 253 -11.31 -14.15 13.88
C ALA A 253 -10.86 -14.44 12.43
N ASN A 254 -10.72 -13.40 11.60
CA ASN A 254 -10.76 -13.57 10.14
C ASN A 254 -9.40 -13.47 9.41
N HIS A 255 -8.32 -13.08 10.11
CA HIS A 255 -7.00 -12.92 9.49
C HIS A 255 -6.30 -14.27 9.20
N HIS A 256 -6.67 -14.87 8.07
CA HIS A 256 -5.77 -15.63 7.23
C HIS A 256 -5.56 -14.81 5.95
N ILE A 257 -4.42 -14.13 5.82
CA ILE A 257 -4.11 -13.41 4.57
C ILE A 257 -3.36 -14.41 3.68
N PRO A 258 -3.95 -14.91 2.58
CA PRO A 258 -3.28 -15.82 1.64
C PRO A 258 -2.28 -15.03 0.78
N THR A 259 -1.17 -14.58 1.38
CA THR A 259 -0.15 -13.78 0.71
C THR A 259 0.77 -14.64 -0.17
N PRO A 260 1.29 -14.10 -1.28
CA PRO A 260 2.57 -14.57 -1.81
C PRO A 260 3.69 -14.40 -0.76
N ALA A 261 4.87 -14.98 -1.00
CA ALA A 261 5.98 -14.91 -0.05
C ALA A 261 6.42 -13.45 0.22
N LYS A 262 6.08 -12.93 1.41
CA LYS A 262 6.41 -11.60 1.97
C LYS A 262 6.15 -10.40 1.02
N PRO A 263 5.04 -9.65 1.16
CA PRO A 263 4.79 -8.48 0.32
C PRO A 263 5.81 -7.36 0.54
N ASN A 264 5.93 -6.46 -0.44
CA ASN A 264 6.81 -5.29 -0.40
C ASN A 264 6.26 -4.19 0.52
N MET A 265 4.94 -4.00 0.52
CA MET A 265 4.23 -2.95 1.26
C MET A 265 2.84 -3.41 1.71
N ILE A 266 2.28 -2.68 2.67
CA ILE A 266 0.86 -2.76 3.06
C ILE A 266 0.24 -1.38 2.81
N PHE A 267 -0.91 -1.33 2.15
CA PHE A 267 -1.79 -0.15 2.17
C PHE A 267 -2.93 -0.43 3.15
N HIS A 268 -3.07 0.45 4.14
CA HIS A 268 -4.16 0.45 5.11
C HIS A 268 -5.16 1.55 4.72
N LEU A 269 -6.42 1.17 4.50
CA LEU A 269 -7.49 2.06 4.02
C LEU A 269 -8.25 2.76 5.16
N GLY A 270 -7.67 2.80 6.36
CA GLY A 270 -8.33 3.22 7.60
C GLY A 270 -8.89 2.08 8.44
N ASP A 271 -9.45 2.46 9.59
CA ASP A 271 -10.29 1.64 10.43
C ASP A 271 -9.65 0.34 10.96
N ALA A 272 -8.46 0.53 11.54
CA ALA A 272 -7.69 -0.53 12.18
C ALA A 272 -8.26 -1.01 13.54
N VAL A 273 -9.12 -0.21 14.16
CA VAL A 273 -9.78 -0.41 15.47
C VAL A 273 -11.18 0.20 15.42
N GLN A 274 -12.07 -0.16 16.36
CA GLN A 274 -13.41 0.44 16.49
C GLN A 274 -13.43 1.69 17.39
N ASP A 275 -12.48 1.75 18.33
CA ASP A 275 -12.34 2.82 19.31
C ASP A 275 -10.86 3.20 19.41
N VAL A 276 -10.55 4.40 18.92
CA VAL A 276 -9.23 5.02 18.89
C VAL A 276 -8.54 5.07 20.27
N HIS A 277 -9.31 5.14 21.37
CA HIS A 277 -8.79 5.16 22.74
C HIS A 277 -8.71 3.75 23.38
N ASN A 278 -9.18 2.71 22.69
CA ASN A 278 -9.14 1.34 23.19
C ASN A 278 -7.80 0.65 22.92
N LEU A 279 -6.87 0.80 23.87
CA LEU A 279 -5.51 0.27 23.80
C LEU A 279 -5.41 -1.28 23.71
N LYS A 280 -6.52 -1.99 23.92
CA LYS A 280 -6.64 -3.43 23.69
C LYS A 280 -7.00 -3.73 22.24
N GLN A 281 -7.93 -3.01 21.62
CA GLN A 281 -8.25 -3.16 20.18
C GLN A 281 -7.01 -2.88 19.33
N TRP A 282 -6.26 -1.80 19.63
CA TRP A 282 -4.98 -1.53 18.97
C TRP A 282 -4.00 -2.70 19.03
N GLN A 283 -4.04 -3.51 20.09
CA GLN A 283 -3.24 -4.73 20.21
C GLN A 283 -3.83 -5.88 19.38
N THR A 284 -5.12 -6.15 19.52
CA THR A 284 -5.76 -7.37 19.02
C THR A 284 -6.19 -7.33 17.55
N ASP A 285 -6.56 -6.16 17.07
CA ASP A 285 -7.27 -5.99 15.79
C ASP A 285 -6.29 -5.50 14.70
N PHE A 286 -5.31 -4.69 15.09
CA PHE A 286 -4.24 -4.19 14.22
C PHE A 286 -2.88 -4.88 14.47
N TRP A 287 -2.35 -4.79 15.70
CA TRP A 287 -0.93 -5.10 15.92
C TRP A 287 -0.56 -6.59 15.88
N ASP A 288 -1.30 -7.45 16.58
CA ASP A 288 -1.02 -8.89 16.62
C ASP A 288 -1.34 -9.63 15.30
N PRO A 289 -2.39 -9.28 14.53
CA PRO A 289 -2.57 -9.80 13.17
C PRO A 289 -1.39 -9.51 12.26
N LEU A 290 -0.84 -8.29 12.31
CA LEU A 290 0.31 -7.89 11.50
C LEU A 290 1.65 -8.47 11.99
N THR A 291 1.92 -8.44 13.30
CA THR A 291 3.23 -8.80 13.86
C THR A 291 3.36 -10.22 14.37
N PHE A 292 2.30 -10.82 14.93
CA PHE A 292 2.37 -12.15 15.55
C PHE A 292 1.91 -13.27 14.61
N LYS A 293 0.75 -13.12 13.96
CA LYS A 293 0.24 -14.11 13.00
C LYS A 293 1.13 -14.18 11.75
N ASN A 294 1.44 -13.02 11.16
CA ASN A 294 2.15 -12.94 9.88
C ASN A 294 3.68 -12.74 10.00
N LYS A 295 4.21 -12.38 11.19
CA LYS A 295 5.65 -12.21 11.49
C LYS A 295 6.45 -11.20 10.64
N VAL A 296 5.83 -10.49 9.70
CA VAL A 296 6.54 -9.67 8.70
C VAL A 296 6.38 -8.16 8.85
N ALA A 297 5.41 -7.66 9.63
CA ALA A 297 5.07 -6.23 9.60
C ALA A 297 6.14 -5.29 10.23
N SER A 298 7.05 -5.82 11.06
CA SER A 298 8.25 -5.07 11.49
C SER A 298 9.31 -4.91 10.39
N GLU A 299 9.05 -5.43 9.19
CA GLU A 299 9.96 -5.47 8.05
C GLU A 299 9.33 -4.97 6.73
N ILE A 300 8.08 -4.50 6.78
CA ILE A 300 7.27 -4.09 5.64
C ILE A 300 6.69 -2.69 5.92
N PRO A 301 7.00 -1.68 5.08
CA PRO A 301 6.40 -0.36 5.20
C PRO A 301 4.88 -0.36 4.98
N ILE A 302 4.17 0.42 5.80
CA ILE A 302 2.72 0.60 5.77
C ILE A 302 2.41 2.03 5.29
N VAL A 303 1.69 2.16 4.18
CA VAL A 303 0.98 3.41 3.81
C VAL A 303 -0.36 3.38 4.53
N TYR A 304 -0.68 4.40 5.31
CA TYR A 304 -1.83 4.38 6.22
C TYR A 304 -2.73 5.60 5.99
N ALA A 305 -3.93 5.37 5.44
CA ALA A 305 -5.04 6.30 5.56
C ALA A 305 -5.71 6.11 6.92
N ARG A 306 -6.26 7.18 7.51
CA ARG A 306 -7.04 7.10 8.75
C ARG A 306 -8.53 7.02 8.45
N GLY A 307 -9.24 6.17 9.18
CA GLY A 307 -10.69 6.11 9.16
C GLY A 307 -11.32 6.77 10.37
N ASN A 308 -12.65 6.83 10.40
CA ASN A 308 -13.40 7.52 11.45
C ASN A 308 -13.23 6.83 12.81
N HIS A 309 -13.02 5.51 12.86
CA HIS A 309 -12.84 4.77 14.11
C HIS A 309 -11.39 4.77 14.65
N ASP A 310 -10.40 5.14 13.82
CA ASP A 310 -9.00 5.32 14.24
C ASP A 310 -8.49 6.78 14.21
N PHE A 311 -9.39 7.72 13.91
CA PHE A 311 -9.17 9.16 14.02
C PHE A 311 -9.26 9.64 15.48
N ASP A 312 -8.28 10.43 15.90
CA ASP A 312 -8.23 11.07 17.21
C ASP A 312 -8.49 12.59 17.04
N PRO A 313 -9.62 13.13 17.54
CA PRO A 313 -9.94 14.55 17.44
C PRO A 313 -8.97 15.50 18.15
N THR A 314 -8.03 15.00 18.96
CA THR A 314 -6.93 15.80 19.57
C THR A 314 -5.64 15.79 18.72
N GLY A 315 -5.51 14.84 17.79
CA GLY A 315 -4.29 14.67 16.99
C GLY A 315 -3.06 14.28 17.81
N HIS A 316 -3.21 13.47 18.87
CA HIS A 316 -2.13 13.00 19.74
C HIS A 316 -1.85 11.50 19.64
N ASN A 317 -2.81 10.70 19.21
CA ASN A 317 -2.65 9.26 19.06
C ASN A 317 -1.54 8.95 18.04
N LEU A 318 -0.52 8.20 18.48
CA LEU A 318 0.59 7.82 17.62
C LEU A 318 0.27 6.58 16.76
N TYR A 319 -0.70 5.75 17.12
CA TYR A 319 -0.91 4.46 16.45
C TYR A 319 -1.36 4.59 14.98
N SER A 320 -2.09 5.65 14.67
CA SER A 320 -2.56 5.98 13.32
C SER A 320 -1.49 6.79 12.55
N GLY A 321 -0.49 6.10 11.98
CA GLY A 321 0.55 6.70 11.11
C GLY A 321 1.87 7.08 11.80
N GLY A 322 2.02 6.87 13.11
CA GLY A 322 3.30 6.93 13.81
C GLY A 322 3.76 8.30 14.31
N LEU A 323 3.42 9.41 13.63
CA LEU A 323 3.86 10.76 14.02
C LEU A 323 2.74 11.80 13.89
N PRO A 324 2.16 12.29 15.00
CA PRO A 324 1.27 13.44 14.96
C PRO A 324 2.10 14.72 14.80
N LYS A 325 1.58 15.67 14.03
CA LYS A 325 2.12 17.04 13.88
C LYS A 325 3.47 17.11 13.15
N VAL A 326 3.81 16.12 12.34
CA VAL A 326 4.90 16.21 11.36
C VAL A 326 4.26 16.36 9.99
N GLN A 327 4.75 17.30 9.19
CA GLN A 327 4.11 17.67 7.93
C GLN A 327 4.39 16.61 6.86
N VAL A 328 3.38 15.80 6.60
CA VAL A 328 3.46 14.60 5.77
C VAL A 328 3.43 14.99 4.28
N GLY A 329 4.52 15.56 3.76
CA GLY A 329 4.57 16.01 2.36
C GLY A 329 5.67 16.99 1.99
N GLU A 330 6.42 17.53 2.95
CA GLU A 330 7.51 18.47 2.65
C GLU A 330 8.76 17.76 2.11
N MET A 331 8.73 17.43 0.83
CA MET A 331 9.93 17.60 0.01
C MET A 331 10.27 19.10 -0.04
N ASN A 332 11.03 19.55 0.96
CA ASN A 332 11.90 20.73 0.95
C ASN A 332 11.53 21.81 -0.11
N ARG A 333 10.54 22.68 0.21
CA ARG A 333 9.99 23.73 -0.70
C ARG A 333 11.07 24.63 -1.35
N THR A 334 12.27 24.65 -0.78
CA THR A 334 13.51 25.22 -1.33
C THR A 334 13.88 24.69 -2.73
N GLN A 335 13.37 23.53 -3.16
CA GLN A 335 13.46 23.07 -4.55
C GLN A 335 12.40 23.74 -5.45
N THR A 336 11.15 23.90 -4.98
CA THR A 336 10.07 24.58 -5.74
C THR A 336 10.37 26.05 -6.00
N ALA A 337 10.94 26.75 -5.02
CA ALA A 337 11.40 28.14 -5.19
C ALA A 337 12.42 28.31 -6.33
N LYS A 338 13.13 27.24 -6.74
CA LYS A 338 14.04 27.26 -7.89
C LYS A 338 13.32 27.05 -9.23
N LEU A 339 12.18 26.33 -9.26
CA LEU A 339 11.37 26.14 -10.48
C LEU A 339 10.94 27.49 -11.07
N ASN A 340 10.42 28.38 -10.23
CA ASN A 340 9.94 29.72 -10.63
C ASN A 340 11.06 30.67 -11.12
N SER A 341 12.33 30.29 -11.03
CA SER A 341 13.45 31.22 -11.25
C SER A 341 14.09 31.19 -12.65
N ASN A 342 14.06 30.06 -13.38
CA ASN A 342 14.74 29.92 -14.69
C ASN A 342 14.29 28.72 -15.57
N ALA A 343 13.19 28.01 -15.25
CA ALA A 343 12.79 26.82 -16.02
C ALA A 343 12.06 27.20 -17.34
N ALA A 344 12.50 26.64 -18.47
CA ALA A 344 11.90 26.86 -19.79
C ALA A 344 10.63 26.02 -20.07
N LEU A 345 10.14 25.27 -19.08
CA LEU A 345 8.97 24.40 -19.20
C LEU A 345 7.81 24.98 -18.35
N GLU A 346 6.95 25.78 -18.98
CA GLU A 346 5.67 26.16 -18.35
C GLU A 346 4.76 24.93 -18.30
N ILE A 347 4.68 24.28 -17.12
CA ILE A 347 3.68 23.25 -16.87
C ILE A 347 2.36 23.97 -16.48
N PRO A 348 1.28 23.83 -17.28
CA PRO A 348 0.04 24.54 -17.01
C PRO A 348 -0.52 24.21 -15.62
N GLY A 349 -0.90 25.26 -14.87
CA GLY A 349 -1.44 25.15 -13.53
C GLY A 349 -0.43 25.14 -12.38
N ILE A 350 0.86 24.84 -12.60
CA ILE A 350 1.84 24.88 -11.49
C ILE A 350 1.98 26.30 -10.93
N ALA A 351 2.20 27.31 -11.78
CA ALA A 351 2.39 28.68 -11.32
C ALA A 351 1.14 29.29 -10.64
N GLU A 352 -0.04 28.70 -10.85
CA GLU A 352 -1.30 29.11 -10.21
C GLU A 352 -1.54 28.37 -8.88
N ALA A 353 -1.30 27.05 -8.86
CA ALA A 353 -1.37 26.24 -7.65
C ALA A 353 -0.25 26.57 -6.64
N ASP A 354 0.94 26.93 -7.13
CA ASP A 354 2.05 27.39 -6.29
C ASP A 354 1.71 28.78 -5.71
N LYS A 355 1.15 29.71 -6.50
CA LYS A 355 0.66 31.01 -5.97
C LYS A 355 -0.47 30.86 -4.94
N SER A 356 -1.39 29.91 -5.11
CA SER A 356 -2.51 29.71 -4.18
C SER A 356 -2.13 28.98 -2.88
N TYR A 357 -0.96 28.32 -2.85
CA TYR A 357 -0.45 27.56 -1.70
C TYR A 357 0.79 28.17 -1.00
N THR A 358 1.62 28.95 -1.71
CA THR A 358 2.85 29.58 -1.15
C THR A 358 2.62 30.95 -0.52
N THR A 359 1.42 31.53 -0.64
CA THR A 359 1.07 32.86 -0.11
C THR A 359 0.84 32.92 1.41
N PHE A 360 1.37 31.95 2.16
CA PHE A 360 1.18 31.82 3.61
C PHE A 360 2.52 31.65 4.33
N ASP A 361 2.84 32.58 5.25
CA ASP A 361 4.11 32.68 5.99
C ASP A 361 4.37 31.55 7.01
N ILE A 362 3.46 30.58 7.15
CA ILE A 362 3.56 29.52 8.16
C ILE A 362 4.28 28.30 7.55
N HIS A 363 5.61 28.28 7.71
CA HIS A 363 6.50 27.24 7.16
C HIS A 363 6.46 25.90 7.92
N GLU A 364 5.68 25.79 8.98
CA GLU A 364 5.47 24.57 9.76
C GLU A 364 3.97 24.49 10.04
N ARG A 365 3.30 23.40 9.60
CA ARG A 365 1.86 23.22 9.85
C ARG A 365 1.59 23.25 11.36
N ASP A 366 0.58 24.02 11.77
CA ASP A 366 0.34 24.32 13.20
C ASP A 366 0.32 23.04 14.05
N PRO A 367 0.99 23.00 15.23
CA PRO A 367 0.93 21.87 16.16
C PRO A 367 -0.49 21.50 16.66
N GLN A 368 -1.54 22.24 16.30
CA GLN A 368 -2.95 21.94 16.53
C GLN A 368 -3.64 21.29 15.32
N ALA A 369 -3.02 21.31 14.13
CA ALA A 369 -3.54 20.69 12.93
C ALA A 369 -3.55 19.16 13.07
N ARG A 370 -4.71 18.55 12.81
CA ARG A 370 -4.95 17.13 13.11
C ARG A 370 -4.71 16.20 11.93
N GLY A 371 -4.88 16.70 10.70
CA GLY A 371 -4.97 15.88 9.49
C GLY A 371 -3.70 15.12 9.13
N THR A 372 -3.84 13.96 8.50
CA THR A 372 -2.72 13.15 7.98
C THR A 372 -3.00 12.75 6.53
N TYR A 373 -2.75 13.68 5.61
CA TYR A 373 -2.75 13.45 4.17
C TYR A 373 -1.32 13.62 3.64
N PHE A 374 -0.96 12.87 2.60
CA PHE A 374 0.40 12.90 2.04
C PHE A 374 0.53 12.28 0.65
N ALA A 375 1.67 12.54 0.01
CA ALA A 375 2.04 11.90 -1.24
C ALA A 375 3.33 11.09 -1.11
N TYR A 376 3.36 9.95 -1.79
CA TYR A 376 4.44 8.97 -1.77
C TYR A 376 4.55 8.28 -3.13
N SER A 377 5.77 8.01 -3.57
CA SER A 377 6.03 7.30 -4.83
C SER A 377 6.83 6.02 -4.57
N PRO A 378 6.20 4.82 -4.64
CA PRO A 378 6.88 3.53 -4.50
C PRO A 378 7.75 3.13 -5.72
N HIS A 379 7.66 3.91 -6.79
CA HIS A 379 8.31 3.70 -8.07
C HIS A 379 8.25 5.05 -8.83
N PRO A 380 9.23 5.43 -9.67
CA PRO A 380 9.26 6.76 -10.31
C PRO A 380 8.01 7.09 -11.13
N ARG A 381 7.42 6.06 -11.75
CA ARG A 381 6.20 6.15 -12.57
C ARG A 381 4.89 5.83 -11.81
N VAL A 382 4.93 5.82 -10.47
CA VAL A 382 3.75 5.60 -9.60
C VAL A 382 3.64 6.72 -8.57
N ARG A 383 2.48 7.38 -8.51
CA ARG A 383 2.17 8.37 -7.46
C ARG A 383 1.00 7.90 -6.62
N VAL A 384 1.21 7.79 -5.32
CA VAL A 384 0.18 7.49 -4.32
C VAL A 384 -0.09 8.76 -3.54
N ILE A 385 -1.35 9.19 -3.51
CA ILE A 385 -1.87 10.21 -2.62
C ILE A 385 -2.71 9.52 -1.55
N VAL A 386 -2.50 9.89 -0.30
CA VAL A 386 -3.32 9.51 0.85
C VAL A 386 -4.05 10.77 1.31
N CYS A 387 -5.37 10.72 1.29
CA CYS A 387 -6.26 11.78 1.76
C CYS A 387 -6.78 11.47 3.17
N ASP A 388 -7.20 12.51 3.88
CA ASP A 388 -7.86 12.38 5.20
C ASP A 388 -9.32 12.81 5.09
N SER A 389 -10.25 11.86 5.27
CA SER A 389 -11.70 12.10 5.20
C SER A 389 -12.30 12.60 6.52
N ASN A 390 -11.52 12.71 7.59
CA ASN A 390 -12.00 13.05 8.94
C ASN A 390 -11.95 14.55 9.25
N LEU A 391 -11.62 15.38 8.27
CA LEU A 391 -11.41 16.82 8.44
C LEU A 391 -12.73 17.58 8.46
N GLU A 392 -12.87 18.52 9.39
CA GLU A 392 -14.11 19.25 9.63
C GLU A 392 -14.20 20.51 8.73
N PRO A 393 -15.23 20.66 7.87
CA PRO A 393 -15.35 21.79 6.93
C PRO A 393 -15.46 23.17 7.57
N THR A 394 -15.74 23.26 8.88
CA THR A 394 -15.90 24.53 9.62
C THR A 394 -14.76 24.80 10.59
N ARG A 395 -13.90 23.82 10.84
CA ARG A 395 -12.79 23.92 11.80
C ARG A 395 -11.60 24.56 11.13
N LYS A 396 -11.05 25.62 11.72
CA LYS A 396 -9.82 26.26 11.26
C LYS A 396 -8.59 25.38 11.52
N VAL A 397 -7.63 25.39 10.59
CA VAL A 397 -6.31 24.72 10.76
C VAL A 397 -5.59 25.18 12.03
N SER A 398 -5.74 26.47 12.37
CA SER A 398 -5.27 27.07 13.62
C SER A 398 -6.22 28.21 14.05
N PRO A 399 -6.17 28.66 15.32
CA PRO A 399 -7.01 29.77 15.79
C PRO A 399 -6.89 31.05 14.96
N HIS A 400 -5.71 31.29 14.35
CA HIS A 400 -5.38 32.46 13.54
C HIS A 400 -5.56 32.22 12.04
N SER A 401 -5.77 30.98 11.60
CA SER A 401 -5.94 30.63 10.18
C SER A 401 -7.18 31.28 9.57
N THR A 402 -7.11 31.65 8.29
CA THR A 402 -8.28 31.95 7.45
C THR A 402 -8.83 30.71 6.75
N LEU A 403 -8.06 29.62 6.69
CA LEU A 403 -8.42 28.34 6.09
C LEU A 403 -8.99 27.36 7.12
N THR A 404 -10.00 26.61 6.70
CA THR A 404 -10.48 25.40 7.39
C THR A 404 -9.58 24.20 7.11
N GLU A 405 -9.70 23.14 7.90
CA GLU A 405 -8.95 21.89 7.70
C GLU A 405 -9.24 21.27 6.31
N VAL A 406 -10.46 21.44 5.78
CA VAL A 406 -10.83 20.99 4.43
C VAL A 406 -10.25 21.91 3.35
N ASP A 407 -10.35 23.25 3.49
CA ASP A 407 -9.77 24.20 2.52
C ASP A 407 -8.26 23.95 2.29
N GLU A 408 -7.54 23.68 3.38
CA GLU A 408 -6.09 23.45 3.36
C GLU A 408 -5.76 22.10 2.70
N HIS A 409 -6.54 21.05 2.99
CA HIS A 409 -6.40 19.73 2.37
C HIS A 409 -6.71 19.76 0.87
N GLU A 410 -7.78 20.43 0.44
CA GLU A 410 -8.12 20.61 -0.98
C GLU A 410 -7.05 21.38 -1.73
N ARG A 411 -6.56 22.50 -1.17
CA ARG A 411 -5.47 23.28 -1.78
C ARG A 411 -4.17 22.48 -1.88
N TRP A 412 -3.83 21.72 -0.84
CA TRP A 412 -2.69 20.81 -0.89
C TRP A 412 -2.87 19.75 -1.97
N LEU A 413 -4.06 19.17 -2.10
CA LEU A 413 -4.37 18.14 -3.10
C LEU A 413 -4.24 18.70 -4.52
N LEU A 414 -4.79 19.89 -4.79
CA LEU A 414 -4.66 20.58 -6.07
C LEU A 414 -3.20 20.95 -6.39
N TRP A 415 -2.45 21.43 -5.40
CA TRP A 415 -1.01 21.69 -5.51
C TRP A 415 -0.23 20.43 -5.85
N GLU A 416 -0.47 19.33 -5.14
CA GLU A 416 0.19 18.04 -5.36
C GLU A 416 -0.19 17.44 -6.73
N MET A 417 -1.45 17.57 -7.17
CA MET A 417 -1.90 17.16 -8.51
C MET A 417 -1.38 18.06 -9.66
N ALA A 418 -0.89 19.26 -9.36
CA ALA A 418 -0.21 20.11 -10.34
C ALA A 418 1.24 19.64 -10.59
N ARG A 419 1.86 18.97 -9.62
CA ARG A 419 3.30 18.64 -9.64
C ARG A 419 3.71 17.66 -10.75
N PRO A 420 4.97 17.75 -11.23
CA PRO A 420 5.57 16.78 -12.15
C PRO A 420 5.41 15.31 -11.67
N GLU A 421 5.61 15.03 -10.38
CA GLU A 421 5.50 13.67 -9.84
C GLU A 421 4.10 13.06 -9.97
N TRP A 422 3.05 13.87 -10.04
CA TRP A 422 1.70 13.42 -10.38
C TRP A 422 1.48 13.38 -11.89
N LYS A 423 1.86 14.46 -12.60
CA LYS A 423 1.62 14.60 -14.04
C LYS A 423 2.31 13.52 -14.88
N GLU A 424 3.52 13.14 -14.52
CA GLU A 424 4.35 12.18 -15.28
C GLU A 424 4.12 10.72 -14.86
N ALA A 425 3.50 10.49 -13.69
CA ALA A 425 3.23 9.15 -13.20
C ALA A 425 2.20 8.42 -14.08
N SER A 426 2.61 7.27 -14.62
CA SER A 426 1.77 6.40 -15.45
C SER A 426 0.61 5.81 -14.64
N ILE A 427 0.87 5.43 -13.39
CA ILE A 427 -0.13 4.92 -12.46
C ILE A 427 -0.28 5.91 -11.31
N ARG A 428 -1.49 6.43 -11.15
CA ARG A 428 -1.88 7.36 -10.08
C ARG A 428 -2.91 6.69 -9.19
N ILE A 429 -2.68 6.69 -7.89
CA ILE A 429 -3.51 6.03 -6.87
C ILE A 429 -3.89 7.08 -5.84
N ILE A 430 -5.19 7.20 -5.56
CA ILE A 430 -5.70 7.98 -4.42
C ILE A 430 -6.25 6.99 -3.41
N ILE A 431 -5.85 7.14 -2.16
CA ILE A 431 -6.35 6.38 -1.01
C ILE A 431 -7.10 7.36 -0.12
N ILE A 432 -8.37 7.09 0.13
CA ILE A 432 -9.23 7.82 1.07
C ILE A 432 -10.07 6.77 1.80
N HIS A 433 -10.35 6.98 3.09
CA HIS A 433 -11.13 6.02 3.87
C HIS A 433 -12.62 6.07 3.49
N VAL A 434 -13.29 7.22 3.70
CA VAL A 434 -14.67 7.41 3.21
C VAL A 434 -14.62 7.66 1.70
N PRO A 435 -15.13 6.77 0.84
CA PRO A 435 -15.04 6.94 -0.60
C PRO A 435 -16.15 7.86 -1.12
N PRO A 436 -15.93 8.61 -2.21
CA PRO A 436 -16.91 9.59 -2.71
C PRO A 436 -18.20 9.00 -3.30
N PHE A 437 -18.27 7.67 -3.51
CA PHE A 437 -19.36 7.00 -4.22
C PHE A 437 -19.85 5.74 -3.48
N VAL A 438 -20.08 5.84 -2.17
CA VAL A 438 -20.63 4.72 -1.36
C VAL A 438 -21.97 4.24 -1.94
N GLU A 439 -22.14 2.93 -2.15
CA GLU A 439 -23.47 2.30 -2.36
C GLU A 439 -24.00 1.59 -1.11
N PHE A 440 -23.13 1.08 -0.24
CA PHE A 440 -23.50 0.26 0.94
C PHE A 440 -22.88 0.86 2.20
N TRP A 441 -23.70 1.04 3.24
CA TRP A 441 -23.30 1.65 4.51
C TRP A 441 -24.39 1.40 5.58
N GLU A 442 -24.09 1.60 6.87
CA GLU A 442 -25.13 1.69 7.89
C GLU A 442 -26.03 2.93 7.65
N LYS A 443 -27.30 2.69 7.30
CA LYS A 443 -28.24 3.75 6.89
C LYS A 443 -28.44 4.84 7.93
N GLN A 444 -28.37 4.51 9.22
CA GLN A 444 -28.50 5.51 10.28
C GLN A 444 -27.30 6.47 10.30
N MET A 445 -26.07 5.93 10.22
CA MET A 445 -24.84 6.72 10.17
C MET A 445 -24.77 7.55 8.87
N TRP A 446 -25.15 6.95 7.73
CA TRP A 446 -25.24 7.64 6.44
C TRP A 446 -26.17 8.86 6.47
N THR A 447 -27.38 8.71 7.02
CA THR A 447 -28.44 9.74 6.94
C THR A 447 -28.48 10.71 8.12
N GLN A 448 -28.05 10.29 9.31
CA GLN A 448 -28.12 11.07 10.56
C GLN A 448 -26.75 11.41 11.14
N GLY A 449 -25.70 10.65 10.80
CA GLY A 449 -24.32 10.88 11.24
C GLY A 449 -23.56 11.91 10.39
N HIS A 450 -24.21 12.54 9.42
CA HIS A 450 -23.61 13.45 8.43
C HIS A 450 -22.54 12.83 7.51
N GLU A 451 -22.36 11.50 7.50
CA GLU A 451 -21.34 10.85 6.67
C GLU A 451 -21.65 10.96 5.16
N SER A 452 -22.92 11.05 4.78
CA SER A 452 -23.34 11.44 3.42
C SER A 452 -22.81 12.82 2.98
N ALA A 453 -22.44 13.73 3.89
CA ALA A 453 -21.81 14.99 3.54
C ALA A 453 -20.39 14.82 2.97
N CYS A 454 -19.73 13.69 3.22
CA CYS A 454 -18.44 13.35 2.59
C CYS A 454 -18.56 13.15 1.06
N ASN A 455 -19.78 13.01 0.53
CA ASN A 455 -20.05 13.07 -0.91
C ASN A 455 -19.91 14.48 -1.51
N TYR A 456 -19.43 15.51 -0.79
CA TYR A 456 -19.19 16.84 -1.38
C TYR A 456 -18.32 16.74 -2.66
N VAL A 457 -17.35 15.83 -2.69
CA VAL A 457 -16.54 15.51 -3.88
C VAL A 457 -17.42 15.02 -5.04
N ALA A 458 -18.38 14.13 -4.80
CA ALA A 458 -19.32 13.67 -5.81
C ALA A 458 -20.31 14.75 -6.26
N GLY A 459 -20.79 15.59 -5.34
CA GLY A 459 -21.66 16.72 -5.63
C GLY A 459 -21.00 17.75 -6.56
N GLN A 460 -19.72 18.07 -6.32
CA GLN A 460 -18.93 18.94 -7.20
C GLN A 460 -18.66 18.30 -8.58
N TYR A 461 -18.55 16.96 -8.67
CA TYR A 461 -18.22 16.28 -9.93
C TYR A 461 -19.43 15.99 -10.84
N PHE A 462 -20.63 15.82 -10.29
CA PHE A 462 -21.82 15.44 -11.08
C PHE A 462 -22.91 16.52 -11.13
N GLU A 463 -22.89 17.50 -10.21
CA GLU A 463 -23.89 18.56 -9.95
C GLU A 463 -25.12 18.23 -9.06
N PRO A 464 -25.75 17.03 -9.03
CA PRO A 464 -26.79 16.74 -8.04
C PRO A 464 -26.22 16.11 -6.76
N GLU A 465 -26.79 16.49 -5.61
CA GLU A 465 -26.47 15.95 -4.28
C GLU A 465 -26.83 14.46 -4.09
N SER A 466 -27.54 13.83 -5.04
CA SER A 466 -27.94 12.42 -4.98
C SER A 466 -27.83 11.73 -6.34
N SER A 467 -27.50 10.44 -6.32
CA SER A 467 -27.42 9.60 -7.51
C SER A 467 -28.73 9.54 -8.30
N ALA A 468 -29.88 9.81 -7.66
CA ALA A 468 -31.18 9.85 -8.32
C ALA A 468 -31.33 10.98 -9.35
N GLY A 469 -30.57 12.08 -9.19
CA GLY A 469 -30.55 13.20 -10.14
C GLY A 469 -29.70 12.96 -11.39
N ILE A 470 -28.82 11.95 -11.38
CA ILE A 470 -27.90 11.67 -12.49
C ILE A 470 -28.64 10.95 -13.63
N PRO A 471 -28.65 11.49 -14.87
CA PRO A 471 -29.31 10.85 -16.01
C PRO A 471 -28.85 9.40 -16.24
N VAL A 472 -29.80 8.50 -16.51
CA VAL A 472 -29.52 7.07 -16.72
C VAL A 472 -28.51 6.85 -17.86
N GLU A 473 -28.56 7.65 -18.92
CA GLU A 473 -27.58 7.56 -20.01
C GLU A 473 -26.17 8.02 -19.59
N LEU A 474 -26.05 8.93 -18.61
CA LEU A 474 -24.75 9.34 -18.06
C LEU A 474 -24.18 8.26 -17.11
N LYS A 475 -25.03 7.62 -16.29
CA LYS A 475 -24.67 6.42 -15.51
C LYS A 475 -24.20 5.27 -16.42
N LYS A 476 -24.92 5.01 -17.52
CA LYS A 476 -24.51 4.05 -18.55
C LYS A 476 -23.20 4.46 -19.22
N MET A 477 -23.06 5.73 -19.60
CA MET A 477 -21.86 6.24 -20.26
C MET A 477 -20.61 6.04 -19.40
N ALA A 478 -20.65 6.41 -18.12
CA ALA A 478 -19.55 6.15 -17.17
C ALA A 478 -19.21 4.65 -17.06
N ARG A 479 -20.23 3.78 -17.06
CA ARG A 479 -20.06 2.33 -17.07
C ARG A 479 -19.50 1.77 -18.40
N THR A 480 -19.74 2.43 -19.53
CA THR A 480 -19.26 1.98 -20.85
C THR A 480 -17.92 2.59 -21.26
N GLN A 481 -17.61 3.83 -20.86
CA GLN A 481 -16.30 4.46 -21.10
C GLN A 481 -15.18 3.72 -20.37
N ASN A 482 -15.45 3.19 -19.17
CA ASN A 482 -14.52 2.27 -18.52
C ASN A 482 -14.39 0.92 -19.25
N ARG A 483 -15.35 0.53 -20.09
CA ARG A 483 -15.40 -0.80 -20.71
C ARG A 483 -14.97 -0.80 -22.18
N GLN A 484 -13.67 -0.61 -22.40
CA GLN A 484 -13.01 -0.93 -23.67
C GLN A 484 -13.19 -2.42 -24.01
N VAL A 485 -14.11 -2.74 -24.93
CA VAL A 485 -14.25 -4.11 -25.47
C VAL A 485 -13.04 -4.40 -26.36
N TYR A 486 -12.40 -5.54 -26.12
CA TYR A 486 -11.12 -5.94 -26.70
C TYR A 486 -11.11 -5.99 -28.25
N ASP A 487 -10.75 -4.88 -28.89
CA ASP A 487 -10.23 -4.87 -30.26
C ASP A 487 -8.69 -4.78 -30.21
N PRO A 488 -7.95 -5.82 -30.63
CA PRO A 488 -6.49 -5.77 -30.71
C PRO A 488 -5.97 -4.81 -31.81
N LEU A 489 -6.84 -4.25 -32.65
CA LEU A 489 -6.50 -3.35 -33.76
C LEU A 489 -6.94 -1.89 -33.53
N ASN A 490 -7.70 -1.58 -32.46
CA ASN A 490 -8.21 -0.24 -32.21
C ASN A 490 -7.95 0.22 -30.75
N PRO A 491 -6.86 0.96 -30.49
CA PRO A 491 -6.49 1.43 -29.16
C PRO A 491 -7.12 2.80 -28.86
N GLN A 492 -8.44 2.86 -28.66
CA GLN A 492 -9.01 4.04 -28.00
C GLN A 492 -8.56 4.05 -26.53
N THR A 493 -8.23 5.22 -26.02
CA THR A 493 -7.71 5.42 -24.65
C THR A 493 -8.57 6.47 -23.97
N ASP A 494 -9.18 6.11 -22.85
CA ASP A 494 -10.07 7.00 -22.11
C ASP A 494 -9.33 7.66 -20.95
N HIS A 495 -9.73 8.90 -20.64
CA HIS A 495 -9.38 9.58 -19.39
C HIS A 495 -10.21 9.00 -18.22
N GLY A 496 -10.02 7.72 -17.92
CA GLY A 496 -10.82 6.99 -16.92
C GLY A 496 -10.23 7.05 -15.50
N VAL A 497 -11.12 6.92 -14.51
CA VAL A 497 -10.77 6.64 -13.10
C VAL A 497 -11.45 5.33 -12.71
N VAL A 498 -10.67 4.39 -12.16
CA VAL A 498 -11.19 3.09 -11.69
C VAL A 498 -11.41 3.18 -10.18
N TYR A 499 -12.67 3.24 -9.77
CA TYR A 499 -13.06 3.27 -8.36
C TYR A 499 -13.12 1.86 -7.77
N VAL A 500 -12.52 1.69 -6.59
CA VAL A 500 -12.60 0.46 -5.79
C VAL A 500 -12.93 0.86 -4.35
N VAL A 501 -14.05 0.35 -3.83
CA VAL A 501 -14.38 0.43 -2.40
C VAL A 501 -14.02 -0.92 -1.79
N SER A 502 -13.30 -0.92 -0.67
CA SER A 502 -12.98 -2.17 0.02
C SER A 502 -12.67 -1.94 1.51
N GLY A 503 -13.52 -2.52 2.36
CA GLY A 503 -13.44 -2.51 3.81
C GLY A 503 -13.87 -3.86 4.39
N GLY A 504 -13.35 -4.95 3.83
CA GLY A 504 -13.82 -6.31 4.13
C GLY A 504 -12.96 -7.12 5.09
N ALA A 505 -11.96 -6.54 5.75
CA ALA A 505 -10.89 -7.32 6.38
C ALA A 505 -11.25 -7.90 7.77
N GLY A 506 -12.27 -7.39 8.44
CA GLY A 506 -12.72 -7.89 9.75
C GLY A 506 -13.94 -7.21 10.38
N GLY A 507 -14.22 -5.96 10.01
CA GLY A 507 -15.30 -5.13 10.55
C GLY A 507 -16.71 -5.67 10.31
N VAL A 508 -17.72 -4.99 10.85
CA VAL A 508 -19.12 -5.34 10.55
C VAL A 508 -19.38 -5.05 9.08
N LEU A 509 -19.83 -6.06 8.32
CA LEU A 509 -20.05 -5.92 6.89
C LEU A 509 -21.36 -5.16 6.61
N ASP A 510 -21.29 -4.10 5.81
CA ASP A 510 -22.47 -3.39 5.34
C ASP A 510 -23.37 -4.30 4.49
N GLU A 511 -24.60 -4.49 4.96
CA GLU A 511 -25.63 -5.22 4.21
C GLU A 511 -26.67 -4.30 3.56
N GLU A 512 -26.81 -3.07 4.07
CA GLU A 512 -27.80 -2.11 3.60
C GLU A 512 -27.26 -1.26 2.44
N ARG A 513 -28.01 -1.22 1.33
CA ARG A 513 -27.74 -0.30 0.23
C ARG A 513 -28.35 1.06 0.55
N VAL A 514 -27.52 2.10 0.56
CA VAL A 514 -27.91 3.49 0.83
C VAL A 514 -28.05 4.33 -0.44
N GLU A 515 -27.33 3.99 -1.51
CA GLU A 515 -27.34 4.69 -2.80
C GLU A 515 -27.19 3.71 -3.99
N GLU A 516 -27.57 4.13 -5.20
CA GLU A 516 -27.36 3.36 -6.44
C GLU A 516 -26.77 4.24 -7.55
N TRP A 517 -25.45 4.42 -7.50
CA TRP A 517 -24.69 5.13 -8.52
C TRP A 517 -24.75 4.44 -9.88
N GLY A 518 -24.84 3.10 -9.91
CA GLY A 518 -25.17 2.32 -11.11
C GLY A 518 -24.03 2.13 -12.11
N PHE A 519 -22.85 2.71 -11.86
CA PHE A 519 -21.64 2.51 -12.66
C PHE A 519 -20.72 1.39 -12.14
N TYR A 520 -20.92 0.89 -10.91
CA TYR A 520 -20.13 -0.23 -10.38
C TYR A 520 -20.34 -1.51 -11.21
N GLU A 521 -19.26 -2.02 -11.81
CA GLU A 521 -19.31 -3.26 -12.61
C GLU A 521 -19.47 -4.52 -11.76
N ARG A 522 -18.95 -4.47 -10.52
CA ARG A 522 -18.88 -5.62 -9.61
C ARG A 522 -19.04 -5.14 -8.17
N THR A 523 -20.11 -5.60 -7.52
CA THR A 523 -20.33 -5.44 -6.08
C THR A 523 -20.17 -6.81 -5.41
N VAL A 524 -19.53 -6.84 -4.25
CA VAL A 524 -19.37 -8.03 -3.40
C VAL A 524 -19.83 -7.66 -2.00
N THR A 525 -20.94 -8.25 -1.55
CA THR A 525 -21.54 -7.99 -0.23
C THR A 525 -21.50 -9.26 0.62
N LYS A 526 -21.58 -9.11 1.95
CA LYS A 526 -21.67 -10.21 2.92
C LYS A 526 -20.50 -11.21 2.90
N GLU A 527 -19.34 -10.81 2.36
CA GLU A 527 -18.14 -11.63 2.24
C GLU A 527 -16.92 -10.89 2.78
N PHE A 528 -16.31 -11.42 3.86
CA PHE A 528 -15.01 -10.95 4.35
C PHE A 528 -13.94 -11.21 3.31
N HIS A 529 -13.12 -10.20 3.01
CA HIS A 529 -12.17 -10.24 1.92
C HIS A 529 -10.87 -9.46 2.17
N PHE A 530 -9.81 -9.93 1.51
CA PHE A 530 -8.49 -9.32 1.49
C PHE A 530 -8.09 -9.03 0.04
N ASN A 531 -7.32 -7.96 -0.15
CA ASN A 531 -6.96 -7.50 -1.48
C ASN A 531 -5.45 -7.54 -1.70
N HIS A 532 -5.09 -7.76 -2.95
CA HIS A 532 -3.72 -7.71 -3.42
C HIS A 532 -3.65 -6.81 -4.65
N LEU A 533 -2.75 -5.84 -4.61
CA LEU A 533 -2.40 -4.96 -5.71
C LEU A 533 -0.98 -5.35 -6.15
N LEU A 534 -0.83 -5.71 -7.42
CA LEU A 534 0.47 -5.95 -8.05
C LEU A 534 0.75 -4.81 -9.02
N LEU A 535 1.85 -4.11 -8.81
CA LEU A 535 2.42 -3.22 -9.82
C LEU A 535 3.38 -4.08 -10.67
N ASP A 536 3.18 -4.10 -11.98
CA ASP A 536 4.01 -4.75 -13.01
C ASP A 536 4.41 -3.65 -14.00
N MET A 537 5.48 -2.95 -13.63
CA MET A 537 6.03 -1.82 -14.36
C MET A 537 6.89 -2.34 -15.52
N SER A 538 6.69 -1.81 -16.71
CA SER A 538 7.55 -2.14 -17.86
C SER A 538 9.00 -1.67 -17.60
N ARG A 539 10.02 -2.39 -18.08
CA ARG A 539 11.43 -1.98 -17.92
C ARG A 539 11.78 -0.78 -18.77
N THR A 540 12.72 0.07 -18.38
CA THR A 540 13.29 1.07 -19.30
C THR A 540 13.90 0.36 -20.51
N LEU A 541 13.49 0.75 -21.72
CA LEU A 541 13.91 0.09 -22.97
C LEU A 541 15.02 0.93 -23.61
N SER A 542 16.15 0.30 -23.92
CA SER A 542 17.35 0.94 -24.45
C SER A 542 17.61 0.62 -25.92
N SER A 543 16.88 -0.34 -26.49
CA SER A 543 17.04 -0.80 -27.88
C SER A 543 15.70 -1.14 -28.53
N LYS A 544 15.70 -1.16 -29.87
CA LYS A 544 14.54 -1.58 -30.66
C LYS A 544 14.20 -3.06 -30.46
N GLU A 545 15.21 -3.87 -30.19
CA GLU A 545 15.11 -5.29 -29.88
C GLU A 545 14.39 -5.51 -28.54
N GLU A 546 14.76 -4.76 -27.49
CA GLU A 546 14.05 -4.75 -26.21
C GLU A 546 12.61 -4.27 -26.36
N TRP A 547 12.36 -3.25 -27.18
CA TRP A 547 10.99 -2.78 -27.47
C TRP A 547 10.14 -3.82 -28.20
N ASN A 548 10.68 -4.50 -29.21
CA ASN A 548 9.98 -5.60 -29.88
C ASN A 548 9.66 -6.74 -28.89
N GLN A 549 10.57 -7.02 -27.94
CA GLN A 549 10.35 -8.03 -26.91
C GLN A 549 9.27 -7.62 -25.90
N ASP A 550 9.28 -6.38 -25.39
CA ASP A 550 8.24 -5.88 -24.49
C ASP A 550 6.86 -5.84 -25.16
N TRP A 551 6.82 -5.53 -26.46
CA TRP A 551 5.60 -5.60 -27.28
C TRP A 551 5.05 -7.02 -27.37
N GLU A 552 5.88 -8.01 -27.74
CA GLU A 552 5.44 -9.41 -27.84
C GLU A 552 5.12 -10.01 -26.46
N ASP A 553 5.85 -9.66 -25.41
CA ASP A 553 5.54 -10.05 -24.02
C ASP A 553 4.21 -9.45 -23.56
N SER A 554 3.97 -8.16 -23.84
CA SER A 554 2.71 -7.47 -23.57
C SER A 554 1.55 -8.12 -24.33
N LYS A 555 1.73 -8.46 -25.61
CA LYS A 555 0.76 -9.17 -26.45
C LYS A 555 0.47 -10.57 -25.92
N ASN A 556 1.48 -11.31 -25.45
CA ASN A 556 1.32 -12.64 -24.83
C ASN A 556 0.59 -12.56 -23.49
N LYS A 557 0.93 -11.58 -22.63
CA LYS A 557 0.17 -11.25 -21.41
C LYS A 557 -1.31 -10.98 -21.75
N ARG A 558 -1.58 -10.13 -22.75
CA ARG A 558 -2.92 -9.78 -23.24
C ARG A 558 -3.71 -10.99 -23.76
N ILE A 559 -3.08 -11.91 -24.51
CA ILE A 559 -3.70 -13.18 -24.92
C ILE A 559 -4.12 -14.00 -23.69
N HIS A 560 -3.24 -14.15 -22.70
CA HIS A 560 -3.55 -14.87 -21.47
C HIS A 560 -4.70 -14.23 -20.68
N PHE A 561 -4.75 -12.89 -20.60
CA PHE A 561 -5.85 -12.17 -19.95
C PHE A 561 -7.19 -12.45 -20.63
N LYS A 562 -7.21 -12.51 -21.97
CA LYS A 562 -8.38 -12.86 -22.79
C LYS A 562 -8.83 -14.32 -22.55
N GLU A 563 -7.90 -15.27 -22.53
CA GLU A 563 -8.19 -16.69 -22.18
C GLU A 563 -8.81 -16.83 -20.79
N LYS A 564 -8.28 -16.08 -19.82
CA LYS A 564 -8.75 -16.03 -18.43
C LYS A 564 -10.00 -15.16 -18.24
N LYS A 565 -10.50 -14.49 -19.28
CA LYS A 565 -11.63 -13.55 -19.26
C LYS A 565 -11.48 -12.44 -18.20
N LEU A 566 -10.26 -11.95 -18.01
CA LEU A 566 -9.99 -10.85 -17.07
C LEU A 566 -10.51 -9.53 -17.65
N ARG A 567 -11.01 -8.65 -16.78
CA ARG A 567 -11.32 -7.26 -17.16
C ARG A 567 -10.02 -6.47 -17.25
N VAL A 568 -9.84 -5.74 -18.34
CA VAL A 568 -8.65 -4.93 -18.61
C VAL A 568 -9.12 -3.52 -18.98
N TYR A 569 -8.81 -2.55 -18.13
CA TYR A 569 -9.04 -1.13 -18.33
C TYR A 569 -7.80 -0.54 -19.01
N LYS A 570 -7.95 0.23 -20.09
CA LYS A 570 -6.86 1.00 -20.69
C LYS A 570 -7.04 2.47 -20.36
N LEU A 571 -6.05 3.06 -19.71
CA LEU A 571 -6.06 4.47 -19.32
C LEU A 571 -4.92 5.23 -19.99
N ILE A 572 -5.16 6.52 -20.25
CA ILE A 572 -4.09 7.47 -20.55
C ILE A 572 -3.25 7.61 -19.26
N GLY A 573 -2.05 7.03 -19.26
CA GLY A 573 -1.19 6.92 -18.08
C GLY A 573 -0.54 8.25 -17.72
N SER A 574 0.63 8.53 -18.31
CA SER A 574 1.28 9.85 -18.15
C SER A 574 0.44 10.94 -18.83
N GLN A 575 0.42 12.15 -18.25
CA GLN A 575 -0.15 13.34 -18.92
C GLN A 575 0.85 13.99 -19.91
N LEU A 576 2.05 13.41 -20.08
CA LEU A 576 3.00 13.81 -21.12
C LEU A 576 2.62 13.25 -22.49
N VAL A 577 2.79 14.08 -23.53
CA VAL A 577 2.65 13.67 -24.93
C VAL A 577 3.96 13.06 -25.42
N CYS A 578 3.91 11.86 -25.99
CA CYS A 578 5.05 11.25 -26.66
C CYS A 578 5.44 12.15 -27.85
N GLN A 579 6.65 12.69 -27.87
CA GLN A 579 7.10 13.46 -29.03
C GLN A 579 7.28 12.52 -30.22
N GLY A 580 6.85 12.98 -31.39
CA GLY A 580 6.95 12.20 -32.63
C GLY A 580 8.40 12.06 -33.13
N PRO A 581 8.61 11.32 -34.23
CA PRO A 581 9.94 11.21 -34.82
C PRO A 581 10.43 12.58 -35.28
N ILE A 582 11.73 12.82 -35.10
CA ILE A 582 12.38 14.08 -35.48
C ILE A 582 12.89 13.93 -36.92
N ASP A 583 12.75 15.00 -37.70
CA ASP A 583 13.39 15.08 -39.02
C ASP A 583 14.89 15.29 -38.85
N VAL A 584 15.69 14.26 -39.16
CA VAL A 584 17.15 14.38 -39.23
C VAL A 584 17.54 14.57 -40.70
N ASP A 585 18.28 15.63 -40.98
CA ASP A 585 18.81 15.89 -42.32
C ASP A 585 19.88 14.85 -42.66
N THR A 586 19.68 14.13 -43.77
CA THR A 586 20.72 13.28 -44.34
C THR A 586 21.70 14.13 -45.16
N HIS A 587 22.96 13.71 -45.24
CA HIS A 587 24.05 14.46 -45.89
C HIS A 587 23.79 14.85 -47.37
N ASP A 588 22.82 14.23 -48.05
CA ASP A 588 22.44 14.52 -49.45
C ASP A 588 21.37 15.62 -49.60
N GLY A 589 20.85 16.21 -48.51
CA GLY A 589 19.99 17.41 -48.54
C GLY A 589 18.61 17.27 -49.23
N GLN A 590 18.27 16.10 -49.77
CA GLN A 590 17.00 15.84 -50.48
C GLN A 590 16.06 14.86 -49.77
N LYS A 591 16.49 14.23 -48.67
CA LYS A 591 15.63 13.35 -47.85
C LYS A 591 15.82 13.62 -46.37
N LYS A 592 14.76 14.12 -45.74
CA LYS A 592 14.60 14.07 -44.28
C LYS A 592 14.39 12.62 -43.85
N SER A 593 15.23 12.15 -42.94
CA SER A 593 15.07 10.85 -42.30
C SER A 593 14.29 11.05 -41.02
N GLN A 594 13.09 10.48 -40.90
CA GLN A 594 12.39 10.40 -39.62
C GLN A 594 13.14 9.44 -38.70
N VAL A 595 13.83 9.99 -37.71
CA VAL A 595 14.53 9.21 -36.68
C VAL A 595 13.74 9.35 -35.38
N TRP A 596 13.44 8.21 -34.76
CA TRP A 596 12.98 8.17 -33.39
C TRP A 596 14.21 8.24 -32.50
N GLU A 597 14.36 9.32 -31.72
CA GLU A 597 15.37 9.34 -30.66
C GLU A 597 15.04 8.28 -29.60
N ALA A 598 16.09 7.75 -28.96
CA ALA A 598 15.93 6.90 -27.79
C ALA A 598 15.39 7.77 -26.64
N GLY A 599 14.09 7.64 -26.36
CA GLY A 599 13.36 8.61 -25.53
C GLY A 599 11.88 8.81 -25.91
N HIS A 600 11.40 8.22 -27.01
CA HIS A 600 10.05 8.48 -27.57
C HIS A 600 9.18 7.23 -27.83
N TYR A 601 9.26 6.20 -26.99
CA TYR A 601 8.44 4.98 -27.13
C TYR A 601 7.28 4.94 -26.15
N SER A 602 6.13 4.41 -26.59
CA SER A 602 5.07 4.00 -25.65
C SER A 602 5.39 2.61 -25.09
N ALA A 603 5.28 2.44 -23.77
CA ALA A 603 5.12 1.13 -23.16
C ALA A 603 4.11 1.14 -22.01
N THR A 604 3.55 -0.04 -21.76
CA THR A 604 2.39 -0.25 -20.90
C THR A 604 2.82 -0.70 -19.49
N ASP A 605 2.53 0.12 -18.49
CA ASP A 605 2.56 -0.27 -17.08
C ASP A 605 1.25 -0.89 -16.63
N ARG A 606 1.31 -1.72 -15.58
CA ARG A 606 0.16 -2.50 -15.14
C ARG A 606 -0.07 -2.42 -13.64
N LEU A 607 -1.32 -2.17 -13.26
CA LEU A 607 -1.84 -2.43 -11.91
C LEU A 607 -2.80 -3.60 -12.00
N ILE A 608 -2.48 -4.71 -11.35
CA ILE A 608 -3.35 -5.90 -11.29
C ILE A 608 -3.95 -5.98 -9.90
N TRP A 609 -5.27 -5.81 -9.82
CA TRP A 609 -6.04 -5.95 -8.59
C TRP A 609 -6.57 -7.38 -8.44
N SER A 610 -6.63 -7.89 -7.21
CA SER A 610 -7.26 -9.17 -6.90
C SER A 610 -7.87 -9.15 -5.51
N THR A 611 -9.17 -9.42 -5.42
CA THR A 611 -9.91 -9.58 -4.15
C THR A 611 -10.15 -11.06 -3.90
N ARG A 612 -9.84 -11.54 -2.69
CA ARG A 612 -10.08 -12.92 -2.25
C ARG A 612 -10.88 -12.93 -0.96
N SER A 613 -11.77 -13.90 -0.79
CA SER A 613 -12.43 -14.15 0.49
C SER A 613 -11.44 -14.67 1.53
N SER A 614 -11.84 -14.67 2.80
CA SER A 614 -11.06 -15.21 3.92
C SER A 614 -10.65 -16.69 3.78
N ASP A 615 -11.38 -17.49 2.99
CA ASP A 615 -11.04 -18.87 2.60
C ASP A 615 -10.03 -18.96 1.43
N GLY A 616 -9.65 -17.83 0.84
CA GLY A 616 -8.73 -17.72 -0.29
C GLY A 616 -9.34 -17.85 -1.68
N ARG A 617 -10.66 -18.11 -1.83
CA ARG A 617 -11.35 -18.09 -3.13
C ARG A 617 -11.23 -16.70 -3.78
N LEU A 618 -11.02 -16.66 -5.10
CA LEU A 618 -10.95 -15.41 -5.86
C LEU A 618 -12.38 -14.87 -6.05
N LEU A 619 -12.66 -13.68 -5.52
CA LEU A 619 -13.96 -13.00 -5.63
C LEU A 619 -14.00 -12.07 -6.84
N ASP A 620 -12.88 -11.39 -7.11
CA ASP A 620 -12.70 -10.55 -8.29
C ASP A 620 -11.23 -10.38 -8.69
N ARG A 621 -11.00 -10.04 -9.98
CA ARG A 621 -9.71 -9.67 -10.54
C ARG A 621 -9.89 -8.80 -11.79
N PHE A 622 -9.15 -7.70 -11.84
CA PHE A 622 -9.03 -6.86 -13.02
C PHE A 622 -7.61 -6.31 -13.17
N ILE A 623 -7.35 -5.70 -14.32
CA ILE A 623 -6.06 -5.13 -14.70
C ILE A 623 -6.32 -3.72 -15.21
N ILE A 624 -5.48 -2.77 -14.80
CA ILE A 624 -5.37 -1.46 -15.41
C ILE A 624 -4.06 -1.46 -16.19
N GLU A 625 -4.14 -1.19 -17.48
CA GLU A 625 -3.00 -0.92 -18.37
C GLU A 625 -2.92 0.59 -18.59
N ALA A 626 -1.77 1.18 -18.26
CA ALA A 626 -1.51 2.61 -18.37
C ALA A 626 -0.31 2.83 -19.30
N ASP A 627 -0.53 3.49 -20.42
CA ASP A 627 0.54 3.75 -21.39
C ASP A 627 1.40 4.95 -20.96
N SER A 628 2.71 4.84 -21.19
CA SER A 628 3.73 5.78 -20.74
C SER A 628 4.75 6.07 -21.85
N CYS A 629 5.07 7.35 -22.05
CA CYS A 629 6.08 7.82 -23.01
C CYS A 629 7.48 7.74 -22.38
N ARG A 630 8.48 7.27 -23.13
CA ARG A 630 9.76 6.74 -22.60
C ARG A 630 10.94 6.91 -23.53
#